data_AF-A0A1Y1YPA9-F1
#
_entry.id   AF-A0A1Y1YPA9-F1
#
_cell.length_a   1.000
_cell.length_b   1.000
_cell.length_c   1.000
_cell.angle_alpha   90.00
_cell.angle_beta   90.00
_cell.angle_gamma   90.00
#
_symmetry.space_group_name_H-M   'P 1'
#
loop_
_entity.id
_entity.type
_entity.pdbx_description
1 polymer ?
#
loop_
_entity_poly.entity_id
_entity_poly.type
_entity_poly.pdbx_seq_one_letter_code
_entity_poly.pdbx_strand_id
1 'polypeptide(L)'
;MTFTSDKLRSLVKKWQSLIEAHVDVKTTDGYLLRLFSIGFTRRRPNQLKKTTYAQSAQIRQIRKKMFEIMTREASTCDLKSLVQKFIPEVIGREIEKACQGIYPLQNVYLHKVKILKAPKFDVGKLMELHGDASEDSGAKIAKEFKEPQVFTDI
;
A
#
# COMPACT_ATOMS: atom_id res chain seq x y z
N MET A 1 3.59 5.16 2.98
CA MET A 1 3.89 3.71 2.85
C MET A 1 5.04 3.52 1.87
N THR A 2 6.04 2.72 2.21
CA THR A 2 7.14 2.35 1.31
C THR A 2 7.60 0.93 1.61
N PHE A 3 8.01 0.18 0.59
CA PHE A 3 8.72 -1.07 0.78
C PHE A 3 10.11 -0.83 1.38
N THR A 4 10.58 -1.82 2.12
CA THR A 4 11.96 -1.88 2.59
C THR A 4 12.90 -2.14 1.42
N SER A 5 14.15 -1.67 1.54
CA SER A 5 15.13 -1.71 0.45
C SER A 5 15.54 -3.14 0.08
N ASP A 6 15.63 -4.03 1.07
CA ASP A 6 15.87 -5.46 0.94
C ASP A 6 14.74 -6.15 0.16
N LYS A 7 13.47 -5.85 0.49
CA LYS A 7 12.33 -6.43 -0.21
C LYS A 7 12.32 -6.01 -1.68
N LEU A 8 12.50 -4.74 -1.98
CA LEU A 8 12.52 -4.25 -3.37
C LEU A 8 13.63 -4.92 -4.17
N ARG A 9 14.85 -4.99 -3.62
CA ARG A 9 16.00 -5.66 -4.25
C ARG A 9 15.77 -7.16 -4.45
N SER A 10 15.08 -7.83 -3.52
CA SER A 10 14.79 -9.27 -3.64
C SER A 10 13.83 -9.63 -4.78
N LEU A 11 12.95 -8.69 -5.16
CA LEU A 11 11.94 -8.89 -6.21
C LEU A 11 12.53 -8.76 -7.62
N VAL A 12 13.51 -7.87 -7.78
CA VAL A 12 14.16 -7.61 -9.07
C VAL A 12 15.11 -8.76 -9.40
N LYS A 13 14.70 -9.62 -10.33
CA LYS A 13 15.47 -10.76 -10.84
C LYS A 13 15.70 -10.62 -12.35
N LYS A 14 16.76 -11.26 -12.86
CA LYS A 14 17.03 -11.36 -14.29
C LYS A 14 15.98 -12.25 -14.99
N TRP A 15 15.89 -12.14 -16.32
CA TRP A 15 15.08 -13.00 -17.19
C TRP A 15 13.56 -12.84 -17.11
N GLN A 16 13.10 -11.77 -16.47
CA GLN A 16 11.70 -11.32 -16.43
C GLN A 16 11.64 -9.82 -16.72
N SER A 17 10.51 -9.33 -17.21
CA SER A 17 10.28 -7.91 -17.41
C SER A 17 9.79 -7.28 -16.11
N LEU A 18 10.38 -6.16 -15.73
CA LEU A 18 9.87 -5.26 -14.71
C LEU A 18 8.85 -4.33 -15.36
N ILE A 19 7.68 -4.20 -14.74
CA ILE A 19 6.62 -3.29 -15.16
C ILE A 19 6.29 -2.37 -14.00
N GLU A 20 6.59 -1.09 -14.18
CA GLU A 20 6.29 -0.02 -13.22
C GLU A 20 5.21 0.91 -13.77
N ALA A 21 4.37 1.40 -12.87
CA ALA A 21 3.32 2.38 -13.13
C ALA A 21 3.19 3.32 -11.93
N HIS A 22 2.90 4.59 -12.19
CA HIS A 22 2.56 5.57 -11.16
C HIS A 22 1.34 6.38 -11.60
N VAL A 23 0.50 6.75 -10.63
CA VAL A 23 -0.69 7.58 -10.86
C VAL A 23 -0.88 8.55 -9.71
N ASP A 24 -1.32 9.76 -10.05
CA ASP A 24 -1.82 10.75 -9.11
C ASP A 24 -3.33 10.63 -9.00
N VAL A 25 -3.82 10.39 -7.79
CA VAL A 25 -5.26 10.23 -7.52
C VAL A 25 -5.66 11.13 -6.36
N LYS A 26 -6.83 11.75 -6.49
CA LYS A 26 -7.48 12.48 -5.41
C LYS A 26 -8.51 11.55 -4.75
N THR A 27 -8.41 11.43 -3.44
CA THR A 27 -9.35 10.71 -2.57
C THR A 27 -10.57 11.58 -2.25
N THR A 28 -11.63 10.97 -1.73
CA THR A 28 -12.90 11.64 -1.41
C THR A 28 -12.78 12.67 -0.29
N ASP A 29 -11.93 12.42 0.70
CA ASP A 29 -11.59 13.32 1.80
C ASP A 29 -10.61 14.44 1.42
N GLY A 30 -10.14 14.46 0.17
CA GLY A 30 -9.40 15.57 -0.42
C GLY A 30 -7.88 15.44 -0.39
N TYR A 31 -7.33 14.28 0.02
CA TYR A 31 -5.90 14.02 -0.13
C TYR A 31 -5.54 13.74 -1.60
N LEU A 32 -4.44 14.35 -2.06
CA LEU A 32 -3.85 14.03 -3.35
C LEU A 32 -2.66 13.09 -3.11
N LEU A 33 -2.75 11.87 -3.65
CA LEU A 33 -1.80 10.79 -3.45
C LEU A 33 -1.12 10.43 -4.77
N ARG A 34 0.17 10.10 -4.71
CA ARG A 34 0.89 9.41 -5.79
C ARG A 34 1.13 7.97 -5.41
N LEU A 35 0.47 7.07 -6.12
CA LEU A 35 0.58 5.63 -5.96
C LEU A 35 1.61 5.09 -6.96
N PHE A 36 2.53 4.26 -6.49
CA PHE A 36 3.50 3.56 -7.33
C PHE A 36 3.29 2.06 -7.23
N SER A 37 3.00 1.44 -8.37
CA SER A 37 2.86 -0.01 -8.51
C SER A 37 4.07 -0.60 -9.23
N ILE A 38 4.50 -1.78 -8.78
CA ILE A 38 5.50 -2.61 -9.44
C ILE A 38 4.89 -3.98 -9.72
N GLY A 39 5.27 -4.60 -10.83
CA GLY A 39 4.91 -5.96 -11.18
C GLY A 39 5.98 -6.62 -12.04
N PHE A 40 6.01 -7.95 -12.02
CA PHE A 40 6.96 -8.74 -12.80
C PHE A 40 6.23 -9.77 -13.65
N THR A 41 6.79 -10.10 -14.81
CA THR A 41 6.25 -11.20 -15.62
C THR A 41 6.49 -12.55 -14.94
N ARG A 42 5.49 -13.43 -15.04
CA ARG A 42 5.54 -14.77 -14.46
C ARG A 42 5.95 -15.80 -15.50
N ARG A 43 6.86 -16.69 -15.11
CA ARG A 43 7.21 -17.88 -15.90
C ARG A 43 6.10 -18.91 -15.82
N ARG A 44 5.68 -19.45 -16.97
CA ARG A 44 4.73 -20.57 -16.99
C ARG A 44 5.45 -21.87 -16.59
N PRO A 45 4.81 -22.80 -15.86
CA PRO A 45 5.45 -24.04 -15.41
C PRO A 45 6.11 -24.85 -16.54
N ASN A 46 5.44 -24.93 -17.70
CA ASN A 46 5.90 -25.74 -18.84
C ASN A 46 6.75 -24.93 -19.84
N GLN A 47 7.31 -23.80 -19.43
CA GLN A 47 8.07 -22.93 -20.33
C GLN A 47 9.53 -23.38 -20.43
N LEU A 48 9.94 -23.83 -21.63
CA LEU A 48 11.32 -24.22 -21.95
C LEU A 48 12.29 -23.04 -21.94
N LYS A 49 11.87 -21.88 -22.49
CA LYS A 49 12.71 -20.67 -22.52
C LYS A 49 12.96 -20.15 -21.09
N LYS A 50 14.21 -19.80 -20.81
CA LYS A 50 14.62 -19.17 -19.54
C LYS A 50 14.03 -17.77 -19.36
N THR A 51 13.79 -17.05 -20.46
CA THR A 51 13.35 -15.66 -20.46
C THR A 51 11.83 -15.53 -20.58
N THR A 52 11.28 -14.55 -19.87
CA THR A 52 9.84 -14.23 -19.80
C THR A 52 9.62 -12.76 -20.07
N TYR A 53 10.09 -12.28 -21.22
CA TYR A 53 9.97 -10.87 -21.57
C TYR A 53 8.62 -10.58 -22.23
N ALA A 54 7.92 -9.57 -21.73
CA ALA A 54 6.74 -9.02 -22.38
C ALA A 54 7.16 -8.05 -23.49
N GLN A 55 6.42 -8.05 -24.60
CA GLN A 55 6.66 -7.10 -25.68
C GLN A 55 6.25 -5.67 -25.25
N SER A 56 6.82 -4.65 -25.86
CA SER A 56 6.53 -3.24 -25.54
C SER A 56 5.03 -2.90 -25.64
N ALA A 57 4.31 -3.50 -26.58
CA ALA A 57 2.86 -3.33 -26.71
C ALA A 57 2.10 -3.90 -25.49
N GLN A 58 2.46 -5.10 -25.05
CA GLN A 58 1.88 -5.74 -23.86
C GLN A 58 2.19 -4.94 -22.59
N ILE A 59 3.41 -4.42 -22.44
CA ILE A 59 3.79 -3.57 -21.31
C ILE A 59 2.92 -2.30 -21.26
N ARG A 60 2.66 -1.66 -22.40
CA ARG A 60 1.77 -0.49 -22.47
C ARG A 60 0.33 -0.84 -22.08
N GLN A 61 -0.19 -1.97 -22.55
CA GLN A 61 -1.53 -2.45 -22.19
C GLN A 61 -1.65 -2.77 -20.69
N ILE A 62 -0.64 -3.43 -20.11
CA ILE A 62 -0.58 -3.73 -18.67
C ILE A 62 -0.55 -2.43 -17.87
N ARG A 63 0.29 -1.46 -18.23
CA ARG A 63 0.32 -0.14 -17.57
C ARG A 63 -1.03 0.57 -17.62
N LYS A 64 -1.72 0.51 -18.76
CA LYS A 64 -3.07 1.09 -18.88
C LYS A 64 -4.05 0.44 -17.90
N LYS A 65 -4.01 -0.88 -17.75
CA LYS A 65 -4.85 -1.61 -16.77
C LYS A 65 -4.46 -1.32 -15.31
N MET A 66 -3.17 -1.19 -15.02
CA MET A 66 -2.70 -0.75 -13.70
C MET A 66 -3.26 0.63 -13.35
N PHE A 67 -3.20 1.59 -14.28
CA PHE A 67 -3.73 2.92 -14.07
C PHE A 67 -5.24 2.93 -13.83
N GLU A 68 -5.99 2.17 -14.63
CA GLU A 68 -7.45 2.06 -14.51
C GLU A 68 -7.86 1.54 -13.13
N ILE A 69 -7.25 0.46 -12.65
CA ILE A 69 -7.58 -0.16 -11.36
C ILE A 69 -7.13 0.74 -10.19
N MET A 70 -5.92 1.29 -10.25
CA MET A 70 -5.42 2.17 -9.19
C MET A 70 -6.30 3.42 -9.04
N THR A 71 -6.70 4.06 -10.14
CA THR A 71 -7.59 5.22 -10.10
C THR A 71 -8.97 4.84 -9.59
N ARG A 72 -9.54 3.73 -10.07
CA ARG A 72 -10.87 3.27 -9.64
C ARG A 72 -10.91 3.01 -8.13
N GLU A 73 -9.96 2.26 -7.60
CA GLU A 73 -9.97 1.87 -6.18
C GLU A 73 -9.64 3.01 -5.21
N ALA A 74 -8.85 4.00 -5.65
CA ALA A 74 -8.41 5.11 -4.81
C ALA A 74 -9.30 6.36 -4.92
N SER A 75 -10.00 6.58 -6.03
CA SER A 75 -10.88 7.75 -6.20
C SER A 75 -12.22 7.62 -5.47
N THR A 76 -12.69 6.39 -5.22
CA THR A 76 -13.98 6.13 -4.57
C THR A 76 -13.90 6.03 -3.05
N CYS A 77 -12.71 6.11 -2.45
CA CYS A 77 -12.50 5.82 -1.04
C CYS A 77 -11.79 6.96 -0.30
N ASP A 78 -12.11 7.10 0.98
CA ASP A 78 -11.38 7.95 1.91
C ASP A 78 -10.01 7.34 2.27
N LEU A 79 -9.13 8.13 2.87
CA LEU A 79 -7.78 7.68 3.21
C LEU A 79 -7.79 6.47 4.17
N LYS A 80 -8.69 6.43 5.16
CA LYS A 80 -8.84 5.32 6.13
C LYS A 80 -9.13 4.00 5.41
N SER A 81 -10.17 3.97 4.57
CA SER A 81 -10.57 2.79 3.81
C SER A 81 -9.53 2.40 2.76
N LEU A 82 -8.85 3.37 2.15
CA LEU A 82 -7.80 3.09 1.19
C LEU A 82 -6.59 2.41 1.84
N VAL A 83 -6.21 2.80 3.06
CA VAL A 83 -5.15 2.14 3.84
C VAL A 83 -5.55 0.71 4.20
N GLN A 84 -6.83 0.47 4.56
CA GLN A 84 -7.32 -0.90 4.80
C GLN A 84 -7.22 -1.79 3.55
N LYS A 85 -7.31 -1.24 2.32
CA LYS A 85 -7.06 -1.98 1.08
C LYS A 85 -5.57 -2.27 0.83
N PHE A 86 -4.66 -1.45 1.37
CA PHE A 86 -3.22 -1.63 1.20
C PHE A 86 -2.66 -2.79 2.02
N ILE A 87 -3.17 -3.01 3.25
CA ILE A 87 -2.66 -4.03 4.17
C ILE A 87 -2.75 -5.46 3.60
N PRO A 88 -3.91 -5.93 3.08
CA PRO A 88 -4.01 -7.24 2.44
C PRO A 88 -3.67 -7.20 0.94
N GLU A 89 -3.17 -6.08 0.42
CA GLU A 89 -2.73 -5.89 -0.97
C GLU A 89 -3.83 -6.14 -2.03
N VAL A 90 -5.07 -5.72 -1.77
CA VAL A 90 -6.22 -5.95 -2.67
C VAL A 90 -5.96 -5.44 -4.08
N ILE A 91 -5.43 -4.22 -4.18
CA ILE A 91 -5.15 -3.55 -5.47
C ILE A 91 -4.13 -4.34 -6.28
N GLY A 92 -3.10 -4.90 -5.65
CA GLY A 92 -2.08 -5.69 -6.33
C GLY A 92 -2.65 -6.98 -6.93
N ARG A 93 -3.47 -7.70 -6.15
CA ARG A 93 -4.15 -8.93 -6.59
C ARG A 93 -5.14 -8.67 -7.72
N GLU A 94 -5.85 -7.54 -7.65
CA GLU A 94 -6.82 -7.19 -8.70
C GLU A 94 -6.14 -6.84 -10.03
N ILE A 95 -4.99 -6.15 -9.97
CA ILE A 95 -4.14 -5.92 -11.15
C ILE A 95 -3.65 -7.25 -11.74
N GLU A 96 -3.18 -8.18 -10.90
CA GLU A 96 -2.72 -9.51 -11.36
C GLU A 96 -3.84 -10.25 -12.11
N LYS A 97 -5.04 -10.30 -11.52
CA LYS A 97 -6.22 -10.94 -12.12
C LYS A 97 -6.61 -10.30 -13.45
N ALA A 98 -6.64 -8.97 -13.52
CA ALA A 98 -7.04 -8.25 -14.73
C ALA A 98 -5.99 -8.35 -15.86
N CYS A 99 -4.70 -8.47 -15.52
CA CYS A 99 -3.62 -8.53 -16.50
C CYS A 99 -3.35 -9.95 -17.03
N GLN A 100 -3.91 -10.98 -16.39
CA GLN A 100 -3.72 -12.39 -16.76
C GLN A 100 -4.03 -12.69 -18.24
N GLY A 101 -5.01 -11.97 -18.83
CA GLY A 101 -5.36 -12.10 -20.25
C GLY A 101 -4.34 -11.50 -21.22
N ILE A 102 -3.49 -10.58 -20.78
CA ILE A 102 -2.44 -9.95 -21.61
C ILE A 102 -1.13 -10.71 -21.44
N TYR A 103 -0.67 -10.85 -20.20
CA TYR A 103 0.53 -11.59 -19.83
C TYR A 103 0.43 -11.97 -18.35
N PRO A 104 0.77 -13.21 -17.96
CA PRO A 104 0.72 -13.62 -16.57
C PRO A 104 1.74 -12.83 -15.74
N LEU A 105 1.28 -12.19 -14.66
CA LEU A 105 2.13 -11.44 -13.75
C LEU A 105 2.38 -12.22 -12.45
N GLN A 106 3.38 -11.78 -11.70
CA GLN A 106 3.66 -12.21 -10.33
C GLN A 106 4.21 -11.01 -9.56
N ASN A 107 4.14 -11.08 -8.22
CA ASN A 107 4.73 -10.07 -7.35
C ASN A 107 4.27 -8.64 -7.69
N VAL A 108 2.95 -8.47 -7.83
CA VAL A 108 2.33 -7.18 -8.13
C VAL A 108 2.01 -6.47 -6.82
N TYR A 109 2.67 -5.34 -6.57
CA TYR A 109 2.55 -4.62 -5.30
C TYR A 109 2.47 -3.11 -5.51
N LEU A 110 1.85 -2.42 -4.55
CA LEU A 110 2.04 -0.99 -4.35
C LEU A 110 3.30 -0.78 -3.50
N HIS A 111 4.44 -0.49 -4.13
CA HIS A 111 5.71 -0.40 -3.42
C HIS A 111 5.93 0.96 -2.75
N LYS A 112 5.21 2.00 -3.19
CA LYS A 112 5.32 3.34 -2.60
C LYS A 112 4.01 4.11 -2.74
N VAL A 113 3.61 4.76 -1.66
CA VAL A 113 2.48 5.71 -1.64
C VAL A 113 2.98 7.00 -1.02
N LYS A 114 2.89 8.10 -1.79
CA LYS A 114 3.25 9.45 -1.34
C LYS A 114 1.98 10.29 -1.21
N ILE A 115 1.91 11.09 -0.14
CA ILE A 115 0.94 12.19 -0.05
C ILE A 115 1.59 13.39 -0.71
N LEU A 116 0.95 13.94 -1.75
CA LEU A 116 1.40 15.15 -2.44
C LEU A 116 0.75 16.39 -1.83
N LYS A 117 -0.54 16.32 -1.52
CA LYS A 117 -1.29 17.41 -0.90
C LYS A 117 -2.22 16.86 0.17
N ALA A 118 -2.15 17.44 1.36
CA ALA A 118 -3.12 17.20 2.42
C ALA A 118 -4.24 18.25 2.34
N PRO A 119 -5.49 17.89 2.70
CA PRO A 119 -6.56 18.86 2.91
C PRO A 119 -6.24 19.76 4.10
N LYS A 120 -7.04 20.82 4.28
CA LYS A 120 -6.92 21.70 5.44
C LYS A 120 -7.14 20.87 6.72
N PHE A 121 -6.28 21.09 7.71
CA PHE A 121 -6.35 20.36 8.98
C PHE A 121 -7.69 20.63 9.68
N ASP A 122 -8.33 19.54 10.12
CA ASP A 122 -9.61 19.54 10.82
C ASP A 122 -9.49 18.63 12.04
N VAL A 123 -9.70 19.21 13.22
CA VAL A 123 -9.61 18.51 14.50
C VAL A 123 -10.72 17.47 14.64
N GLY A 124 -11.90 17.71 14.05
CA GLY A 124 -13.03 16.77 14.10
C GLY A 124 -12.70 15.46 13.39
N LYS A 125 -12.23 15.56 12.14
CA LYS A 125 -11.77 14.40 11.35
C LYS A 125 -10.62 13.66 12.01
N LEU A 126 -9.72 14.37 12.69
CA LEU A 126 -8.62 13.74 13.42
C LEU A 126 -9.14 12.94 14.61
N MET A 127 -10.03 13.52 15.42
CA MET A 127 -10.62 12.82 16.57
C MET A 127 -11.45 11.61 16.14
N GLU A 128 -12.11 11.65 14.99
CA GLU A 128 -12.80 10.49 14.41
C GLU A 128 -11.82 9.37 14.03
N LEU A 129 -10.66 9.71 13.45
CA LEU A 129 -9.62 8.73 13.10
C LEU A 129 -8.98 8.08 14.33
N HIS A 130 -8.85 8.82 15.44
CA HIS A 130 -8.24 8.35 16.69
C HIS A 130 -9.24 7.84 17.73
N GLY A 131 -10.54 8.13 17.58
CA GLY A 131 -11.60 7.81 18.54
C GLY A 131 -12.02 6.34 18.54
N ASP A 132 -11.76 5.62 17.45
CA ASP A 132 -11.99 4.16 17.34
C ASP A 132 -10.86 3.32 17.99
N ALA A 133 -9.93 3.93 18.74
CA ALA A 133 -8.86 3.22 19.45
C ALA A 133 -9.35 2.47 20.71
N SER A 134 -10.53 1.86 20.65
CA SER A 134 -11.14 1.08 21.73
C SER A 134 -10.98 -0.44 21.53
N GLU A 135 -9.88 -0.93 20.96
CA GLU A 135 -9.57 -2.37 20.96
C GLU A 135 -8.12 -2.73 21.28
N ASP A 136 -7.29 -1.80 21.77
CA ASP A 136 -6.06 -2.19 22.48
C ASP A 136 -5.53 -1.07 23.38
N SER A 137 -6.39 -0.54 24.25
CA SER A 137 -5.90 0.23 25.39
C SER A 137 -5.27 -0.78 26.35
N GLY A 138 -3.96 -1.01 26.22
CA GLY A 138 -3.22 -1.84 27.18
C GLY A 138 -3.62 -1.48 28.61
N ALA A 139 -3.79 -2.50 29.45
CA ALA A 139 -4.38 -2.39 30.78
C ALA A 139 -3.82 -1.16 31.53
N LYS A 140 -4.71 -0.27 32.00
CA LYS A 140 -4.31 0.85 32.85
C LYS A 140 -3.64 0.27 34.09
N ILE A 141 -2.32 0.36 34.16
CA ILE A 141 -1.59 0.07 35.39
C ILE A 141 -2.05 1.12 36.41
N ALA A 142 -2.75 0.67 37.45
CA ALA A 142 -3.12 1.52 38.56
C ALA A 142 -1.84 2.10 39.17
N LYS A 143 -1.73 3.43 39.21
CA LYS A 143 -0.69 4.11 39.98
C LYS A 143 -1.05 4.03 41.46
N GLU A 144 -0.99 2.84 42.05
CA GLU A 144 -0.91 2.67 43.50
C GLU A 144 0.55 2.77 43.94
N PHE A 145 1.16 3.94 43.76
CA PHE A 145 2.36 4.27 44.51
C PHE A 145 1.98 5.34 45.53
N LYS A 146 1.82 4.91 46.79
CA LYS A 146 1.61 5.79 47.93
C LYS A 146 2.99 6.18 48.46
N GLU A 147 3.38 7.44 48.29
CA GLU A 147 4.63 7.95 48.86
C GLU A 147 4.62 7.76 50.39
N PRO A 148 5.69 7.21 50.99
CA PRO A 148 5.76 7.08 52.44
C PRO A 148 5.83 8.48 53.07
N GLN A 149 5.04 8.69 54.13
CA GLN A 149 5.06 9.93 54.90
C GLN A 149 6.45 10.14 55.48
N VAL A 150 7.00 11.34 55.30
CA VAL A 150 8.26 11.75 55.90
C VAL A 150 8.09 11.71 57.41
N PHE A 151 8.85 10.85 58.09
CA PHE A 151 8.94 10.88 59.55
C PHE A 151 9.65 12.18 59.93
N THR A 152 8.87 13.16 60.39
CA THR A 152 9.41 14.28 61.15
C THR A 152 9.42 13.88 62.61
N ASP A 153 10.51 13.23 63.03
CA ASP A 153 10.84 13.07 64.45
C ASP A 153 12.10 13.90 64.73
N ILE A 154 11.89 14.94 65.55
CA ILE A 154 12.78 15.67 66.49
C ILE A 154 14.24 15.85 66.09
#